data_AF-A0A1S2RGH2-F1
#
_entry.id   AF-A0A1S2RGH2-F1
#
_cell.length_a   1.000
_cell.length_b   1.000
_cell.length_c   1.000
_cell.angle_alpha   90.00
_cell.angle_beta   90.00
_cell.angle_gamma   90.00
#
_symmetry.space_group_name_H-M   'P 1'
#
loop_
_entity.id
_entity.type
_entity.pdbx_description
1 polymer ?
#
loop_
_entity_poly.entity_id
_entity_poly.type
_entity_poly.pdbx_seq_one_letter_code
_entity_poly.pdbx_strand_id
1 'polypeptide(L)'
;MDKPKKNNSTITIKLNGEPHTFQEEIKEKENERNQSKPDVIDMVPNKEEPDVFLETAAAQESMDESFDWIIPESSDHEIEEYKIINHQTKKKSTFPKITSFNTNTKKIDGKGLKSIFISAVFAIVLGTGFGFLMLKLVNDQHSNKPTTGQILTEGEGTGKAAIPAASGATAVVKPLTTFVIQGGVFSSKDGTQATSNQLAEKGAPSQSINIDGKEYLFLGVASTIDDAKKLGSNYKDAGIADVWAKSLSVDQKEITGVNAADKTFLETAGAIYQDLSEITAAAMLTESIPEESFKSISALIGKIDTKELKNNKVKSLQTLLAAAVGKVEAYQSSKDQKNLVDAQQTLLNFLSLYYSM
;
A
#
# COMPACT_ATOMS: atom_id res chain seq x y z
N MET A 1 33.57 -32.60 -59.90
CA MET A 1 33.36 -31.16 -60.15
C MET A 1 32.05 -30.74 -59.48
N ASP A 2 31.91 -30.83 -58.16
CA ASP A 2 32.60 -30.12 -57.07
C ASP A 2 31.94 -28.77 -56.74
N LYS A 3 31.38 -28.71 -55.52
CA LYS A 3 30.81 -27.51 -54.89
C LYS A 3 31.88 -26.91 -53.96
N PRO A 4 32.02 -25.57 -53.90
CA PRO A 4 32.95 -24.95 -52.95
C PRO A 4 32.53 -25.21 -51.50
N LYS A 5 33.52 -25.49 -50.63
CA LYS A 5 33.30 -25.82 -49.22
C LYS A 5 32.96 -24.60 -48.37
N LYS A 6 32.10 -24.82 -47.39
CA LYS A 6 31.74 -23.89 -46.31
C LYS A 6 33.00 -23.57 -45.48
N ASN A 7 33.20 -22.29 -45.18
CA ASN A 7 34.29 -21.78 -44.35
C ASN A 7 33.98 -21.96 -42.86
N ASN A 8 34.88 -22.60 -42.11
CA ASN A 8 34.77 -22.72 -40.65
C ASN A 8 35.31 -21.44 -40.00
N SER A 9 34.45 -20.74 -39.24
CA SER A 9 34.82 -19.54 -38.49
C SER A 9 35.52 -19.90 -37.17
N THR A 10 36.84 -19.97 -37.18
CA THR A 10 37.62 -20.17 -35.94
C THR A 10 37.58 -18.92 -35.07
N ILE A 11 37.05 -19.06 -33.84
CA ILE A 11 37.05 -17.99 -32.84
C ILE A 11 38.38 -18.03 -32.07
N THR A 12 39.11 -16.92 -32.06
CA THR A 12 40.38 -16.80 -31.32
C THR A 12 40.19 -15.90 -30.09
N ILE A 13 40.26 -16.49 -28.90
CA ILE A 13 40.20 -15.75 -27.63
C ILE A 13 41.63 -15.53 -27.12
N LYS A 14 41.99 -14.30 -26.77
CA LYS A 14 43.29 -13.96 -26.20
C LYS A 14 43.23 -13.99 -24.67
N LEU A 15 43.96 -14.91 -24.05
CA LEU A 15 44.27 -14.91 -22.62
C LEU A 15 45.80 -14.87 -22.46
N ASN A 16 46.31 -13.89 -21.71
CA ASN A 16 47.72 -13.76 -21.33
C ASN A 16 48.78 -13.87 -22.46
N GLY A 17 48.47 -13.36 -23.65
CA GLY A 17 49.48 -13.04 -24.68
C GLY A 17 49.95 -14.18 -25.59
N GLU A 18 49.63 -15.45 -25.29
CA GLU A 18 49.98 -16.60 -26.14
C GLU A 18 48.75 -17.17 -26.87
N PRO A 19 48.87 -17.52 -28.17
CA PRO A 19 47.74 -18.05 -28.95
C PRO A 19 47.57 -19.56 -28.77
N HIS A 20 46.52 -19.98 -28.07
CA HIS A 20 46.10 -21.38 -28.04
C HIS A 20 45.03 -21.67 -29.10
N THR A 21 45.21 -22.76 -29.86
CA THR A 21 44.24 -23.27 -30.83
C THR A 21 43.61 -24.55 -30.28
N PHE A 22 42.30 -24.58 -30.09
CA PHE A 22 41.56 -25.80 -29.77
C PHE A 22 41.12 -26.51 -31.05
N GLN A 23 41.38 -27.82 -31.14
CA GLN A 23 40.78 -28.72 -32.12
C GLN A 23 40.04 -29.83 -31.36
N GLU A 24 38.78 -30.07 -31.74
CA GLU A 24 37.90 -31.04 -31.09
C GLU A 24 38.09 -32.42 -31.74
N GLU A 25 38.89 -33.29 -31.12
CA GLU A 25 39.01 -34.70 -31.52
C GLU A 25 37.88 -35.54 -30.92
N ILE A 26 36.96 -36.00 -31.78
CA ILE A 26 36.01 -37.06 -31.43
C ILE A 26 36.78 -38.39 -31.32
N LYS A 27 36.87 -38.96 -30.11
CA LYS A 27 37.43 -40.30 -29.88
C LYS A 27 36.35 -41.31 -29.53
N GLU A 28 36.02 -42.12 -30.52
CA GLU A 28 35.13 -43.28 -30.44
C GLU A 28 35.84 -44.45 -29.73
N LYS A 29 35.24 -44.98 -28.66
CA LYS A 29 35.56 -46.31 -28.09
C LYS A 29 34.35 -47.00 -27.45
N GLU A 30 34.04 -48.17 -28.01
CA GLU A 30 33.25 -49.28 -27.47
C GLU A 30 33.86 -49.79 -26.13
N ASN A 31 33.17 -50.36 -25.13
CA ASN A 31 32.01 -51.26 -25.15
C ASN A 31 31.38 -51.49 -23.73
N GLU A 32 30.11 -51.90 -23.73
CA GLU A 32 29.38 -52.78 -22.78
C GLU A 32 28.97 -52.43 -21.30
N ARG A 33 27.63 -52.39 -21.14
CA ARG A 33 26.79 -53.23 -20.24
C ARG A 33 26.34 -52.71 -18.84
N ASN A 34 25.12 -52.13 -18.77
CA ASN A 34 23.92 -52.78 -18.14
C ASN A 34 22.63 -51.89 -18.16
N GLN A 35 21.49 -52.55 -18.42
CA GLN A 35 20.08 -52.35 -17.97
C GLN A 35 19.66 -51.01 -17.30
N SER A 36 18.50 -50.37 -17.57
CA SER A 36 17.23 -50.79 -18.21
C SER A 36 16.34 -49.60 -18.64
N LYS A 37 15.44 -49.81 -19.61
CA LYS A 37 14.37 -48.89 -20.14
C LYS A 37 13.07 -48.98 -19.30
N PRO A 38 11.99 -48.17 -19.47
CA PRO A 38 11.44 -47.55 -20.71
C PRO A 38 10.95 -46.07 -20.58
N ASP A 39 10.27 -45.43 -21.55
CA ASP A 39 10.47 -45.33 -23.02
C ASP A 39 9.71 -44.12 -23.63
N VAL A 40 10.35 -43.45 -24.60
CA VAL A 40 9.86 -42.98 -25.93
C VAL A 40 8.52 -42.23 -26.06
N ILE A 41 8.60 -41.00 -26.59
CA ILE A 41 7.76 -40.56 -27.74
C ILE A 41 8.71 -39.89 -28.76
N ASP A 42 8.75 -40.42 -29.99
CA ASP A 42 9.50 -39.84 -31.11
C ASP A 42 8.76 -38.65 -31.73
N MET A 43 9.51 -37.68 -32.26
CA MET A 43 8.95 -36.51 -32.96
C MET A 43 9.67 -36.27 -34.28
N VAL A 44 8.96 -36.49 -35.39
CA VAL A 44 9.38 -36.23 -36.78
C VAL A 44 8.40 -35.21 -37.38
N PRO A 45 8.85 -34.22 -38.17
CA PRO A 45 8.15 -32.95 -38.29
C PRO A 45 7.21 -32.85 -39.49
N ASN A 46 6.25 -31.92 -39.43
CA ASN A 46 5.72 -31.28 -40.63
C ASN A 46 5.59 -29.75 -40.43
N LYS A 47 5.65 -29.03 -41.55
CA LYS A 47 5.69 -27.57 -41.65
C LYS A 47 4.34 -26.91 -41.37
N GLU A 48 4.36 -25.67 -40.90
CA GLU A 48 3.86 -24.48 -41.62
C GLU A 48 4.21 -23.19 -40.84
N GLU A 49 4.84 -22.22 -41.52
CA GLU A 49 5.05 -20.81 -41.11
C GLU A 49 3.91 -19.94 -41.72
N PRO A 50 3.72 -18.63 -41.46
CA PRO A 50 4.53 -17.63 -40.71
C PRO A 50 3.69 -16.94 -39.58
N ASP A 51 4.03 -15.84 -38.88
CA ASP A 51 4.88 -14.66 -39.11
C ASP A 51 5.65 -14.25 -37.83
N VAL A 52 6.92 -13.87 -37.99
CA VAL A 52 7.70 -13.20 -36.94
C VAL A 52 7.81 -11.72 -37.27
N PHE A 53 7.10 -10.89 -36.50
CA PHE A 53 7.10 -9.44 -36.67
C PHE A 53 8.43 -8.85 -36.18
N LEU A 54 9.37 -8.64 -37.11
CA LEU A 54 10.66 -7.98 -36.86
C LEU A 54 10.49 -6.45 -36.88
N GLU A 55 10.03 -5.88 -35.76
CA GLU A 55 10.19 -4.43 -35.53
C GLU A 55 11.51 -4.13 -34.80
N THR A 56 12.56 -3.94 -35.61
CA THR A 56 13.81 -3.33 -35.18
C THR A 56 13.58 -1.84 -34.88
N ALA A 57 13.58 -1.46 -33.61
CA ALA A 57 13.60 -0.07 -33.17
C ALA A 57 14.65 0.12 -32.06
N ALA A 58 15.31 1.30 -32.06
CA ALA A 58 16.36 1.71 -31.11
C ALA A 58 17.75 1.05 -31.23
N ALA A 59 18.19 0.69 -32.44
CA ALA A 59 19.60 0.42 -32.75
C ALA A 59 20.03 1.09 -34.08
N GLN A 60 19.85 2.42 -34.18
CA GLN A 60 20.54 3.22 -35.18
C GLN A 60 21.14 4.46 -34.52
N GLU A 61 22.43 4.64 -34.75
CA GLU A 61 23.25 5.68 -34.15
C GLU A 61 22.89 7.04 -34.74
N SER A 62 22.31 7.93 -33.93
CA SER A 62 22.33 9.37 -34.16
C SER A 62 23.47 9.97 -33.33
N MET A 63 24.68 9.99 -33.91
CA MET A 63 25.64 11.03 -33.52
C MET A 63 25.10 12.38 -33.99
N ASP A 64 25.47 13.45 -33.27
CA ASP A 64 24.95 14.82 -33.41
C ASP A 64 23.52 15.11 -32.90
N GLU A 65 23.29 14.83 -31.60
CA GLU A 65 22.49 15.74 -30.76
C GLU A 65 23.37 16.30 -29.62
N SER A 66 24.29 17.20 -29.97
CA SER A 66 24.93 18.07 -28.97
C SER A 66 23.87 18.98 -28.38
N PHE A 67 23.58 18.83 -27.09
CA PHE A 67 22.76 19.77 -26.33
C PHE A 67 23.48 21.12 -26.26
N ASP A 68 23.13 22.02 -27.18
CA ASP A 68 23.69 23.36 -27.22
C ASP A 68 23.19 24.15 -26.00
N TRP A 69 24.10 24.41 -25.07
CA TRP A 69 23.76 24.94 -23.75
C TRP A 69 23.53 26.44 -23.85
N ILE A 70 22.33 26.84 -24.27
CA ILE A 70 21.92 28.25 -24.38
C ILE A 70 21.90 28.86 -22.98
N ILE A 71 23.04 29.40 -22.56
CA ILE A 71 23.12 30.37 -21.47
C ILE A 71 22.38 31.62 -21.96
N PRO A 72 21.29 32.06 -21.30
CA PRO A 72 20.67 33.32 -21.65
C PRO A 72 21.69 34.44 -21.42
N GLU A 73 21.91 35.31 -22.41
CA GLU A 73 22.86 36.40 -22.27
C GLU A 73 22.57 37.22 -21.00
N SER A 74 23.59 37.31 -20.14
CA SER A 74 23.55 38.15 -18.95
C SER A 74 23.53 39.61 -19.38
N SER A 75 22.35 40.19 -19.47
CA SER A 75 22.19 41.64 -19.66
C SER A 75 22.95 42.39 -18.59
N ASP A 76 23.96 43.16 -18.98
CA ASP A 76 24.88 43.89 -18.10
C ASP A 76 24.14 44.63 -16.97
N HIS A 77 24.12 44.01 -15.78
CA HIS A 77 23.79 44.67 -14.53
C HIS A 77 25.00 44.48 -13.63
N GLU A 78 25.80 45.53 -13.63
CA GLU A 78 26.97 45.78 -12.77
C GLU A 78 26.74 45.23 -11.36
N ILE A 79 27.53 44.23 -10.98
CA ILE A 79 27.51 43.68 -9.62
C ILE A 79 28.11 44.74 -8.71
N GLU A 80 27.27 45.55 -8.05
CA GLU A 80 27.75 46.53 -7.07
C GLU A 80 28.50 45.81 -5.92
N GLU A 81 29.81 45.98 -5.93
CA GLU A 81 30.74 45.37 -4.98
C GLU A 81 30.48 45.88 -3.56
N TYR A 82 30.01 45.01 -2.67
CA TYR A 82 29.63 45.40 -1.32
C TYR A 82 30.85 45.74 -0.46
N LYS A 83 31.12 47.04 -0.26
CA LYS A 83 32.10 47.49 0.73
C LYS A 83 31.64 47.17 2.15
N ILE A 84 32.33 46.22 2.77
CA ILE A 84 32.18 45.90 4.20
C ILE A 84 32.65 47.10 5.03
N ILE A 85 31.71 47.92 5.53
CA ILE A 85 32.00 48.96 6.52
C ILE A 85 31.36 48.58 7.85
N ASN A 86 32.18 47.97 8.72
CA ASN A 86 31.84 47.64 10.09
C ASN A 86 31.66 48.92 10.93
N HIS A 87 30.49 49.15 11.51
CA HIS A 87 30.36 49.99 12.70
C HIS A 87 29.25 49.49 13.63
N GLN A 88 29.60 49.26 14.89
CA GLN A 88 28.68 48.93 15.96
C GLN A 88 28.04 50.22 16.52
N THR A 89 26.79 50.17 17.02
CA THR A 89 26.51 50.27 18.48
C THR A 89 25.02 50.48 18.88
N LYS A 90 24.65 49.83 20.00
CA LYS A 90 23.76 50.29 21.10
C LYS A 90 22.24 50.53 20.90
N LYS A 91 21.47 49.51 21.33
CA LYS A 91 20.38 49.50 22.33
C LYS A 91 19.24 50.57 22.35
N LYS A 92 18.02 50.00 22.39
CA LYS A 92 16.86 50.25 23.30
C LYS A 92 15.61 51.02 22.80
N SER A 93 14.53 50.22 22.68
CA SER A 93 13.17 50.45 23.24
C SER A 93 12.02 50.96 22.34
N THR A 94 10.82 50.49 22.70
CA THR A 94 9.53 51.21 22.66
C THR A 94 8.66 51.11 21.38
N PHE A 95 7.65 50.23 21.48
CA PHE A 95 6.36 50.11 20.75
C PHE A 95 6.31 50.20 19.21
N PRO A 96 5.73 49.18 18.52
CA PRO A 96 5.28 49.36 17.14
C PRO A 96 4.03 50.23 17.09
N LYS A 97 4.14 51.45 16.56
CA LYS A 97 2.98 52.24 16.15
C LYS A 97 2.40 51.67 14.86
N ILE A 98 1.08 51.56 14.82
CA ILE A 98 0.28 51.20 13.65
C ILE A 98 0.59 52.19 12.51
N THR A 99 1.01 51.69 11.35
CA THR A 99 1.14 52.50 10.12
C THR A 99 0.18 51.98 9.04
N SER A 100 -0.89 52.76 8.84
CA SER A 100 -1.60 52.98 7.56
C SER A 100 -1.59 51.86 6.51
N PHE A 101 -2.72 51.16 6.36
CA PHE A 101 -3.05 50.46 5.12
C PHE A 101 -3.17 51.46 3.96
N ASN A 102 -2.29 51.35 2.96
CA ASN A 102 -2.35 52.19 1.76
C ASN A 102 -3.41 51.64 0.78
N THR A 103 -4.57 52.29 0.70
CA THR A 103 -5.70 51.90 -0.16
C THR A 103 -5.50 52.36 -1.61
N ASN A 104 -4.57 51.72 -2.32
CA ASN A 104 -4.30 52.05 -3.72
C ASN A 104 -5.38 51.47 -4.66
N THR A 105 -6.51 52.18 -4.78
CA THR A 105 -7.65 51.82 -5.63
C THR A 105 -7.36 52.04 -7.11
N LYS A 106 -6.68 51.08 -7.75
CA LYS A 106 -6.57 51.06 -9.21
C LYS A 106 -7.97 50.91 -9.84
N LYS A 107 -8.26 51.79 -10.78
CA LYS A 107 -9.50 51.79 -11.57
C LYS A 107 -9.62 50.46 -12.32
N ILE A 108 -10.76 49.80 -12.18
CA ILE A 108 -11.07 48.55 -12.89
C ILE A 108 -11.71 48.93 -14.23
N ASP A 109 -10.95 48.81 -15.31
CA ASP A 109 -11.50 48.90 -16.66
C ASP A 109 -12.52 47.78 -16.92
N GLY A 110 -13.53 48.08 -17.73
CA GLY A 110 -14.82 47.36 -17.81
C GLY A 110 -14.84 45.91 -18.32
N LYS A 111 -13.73 45.17 -18.25
CA LYS A 111 -13.67 43.71 -18.52
C LYS A 111 -13.80 42.83 -17.27
N GLY A 112 -13.65 43.38 -16.05
CA GLY A 112 -13.64 42.60 -14.80
C GLY A 112 -14.98 41.97 -14.39
N LEU A 113 -16.11 42.51 -14.85
CA LEU A 113 -17.46 42.08 -14.40
C LEU A 113 -17.78 40.61 -14.69
N LYS A 114 -17.21 40.02 -15.76
CA LYS A 114 -17.43 38.61 -16.10
C LYS A 114 -16.82 37.65 -15.06
N SER A 115 -15.68 38.03 -14.46
CA SER A 115 -15.04 37.25 -13.39
C SER A 115 -15.83 37.34 -12.08
N ILE A 116 -16.43 38.50 -11.79
CA ILE A 116 -17.30 38.69 -10.61
C ILE A 116 -18.57 37.84 -10.76
N PHE A 117 -19.17 37.78 -11.96
CA PHE A 117 -20.29 36.88 -12.24
C PHE A 117 -19.93 35.39 -12.10
N ILE A 118 -18.77 34.95 -12.61
CA ILE A 118 -18.32 33.56 -12.45
C ILE A 118 -18.10 33.21 -10.97
N SER A 119 -17.50 34.13 -10.20
CA SER A 119 -17.29 33.98 -8.76
C SER A 119 -18.61 33.94 -7.98
N ALA A 120 -19.59 34.78 -8.34
CA ALA A 120 -20.92 34.77 -7.73
C ALA A 120 -21.66 33.45 -7.98
N VAL A 121 -21.62 32.91 -9.20
CA VAL A 121 -22.20 31.59 -9.52
C VAL A 121 -21.50 30.49 -8.73
N PHE A 122 -20.16 30.52 -8.66
CA PHE A 122 -19.40 29.52 -7.89
C PHE A 122 -19.69 29.59 -6.38
N ALA A 123 -19.83 30.80 -5.83
CA ALA A 123 -20.24 31.00 -4.43
C ALA A 123 -21.66 30.48 -4.15
N ILE A 124 -22.60 30.63 -5.09
CA ILE A 124 -23.95 30.06 -4.97
C ILE A 124 -23.91 28.53 -5.05
N VAL A 125 -23.13 27.95 -5.96
CA VAL A 125 -22.99 26.49 -6.10
C VAL A 125 -22.30 25.87 -4.87
N LEU A 126 -21.21 26.45 -4.38
CA LEU A 126 -20.54 25.99 -3.16
C LEU A 126 -21.42 26.21 -1.92
N GLY A 127 -22.07 27.37 -1.81
CA GLY A 127 -22.96 27.69 -0.69
C GLY A 127 -24.18 26.77 -0.62
N THR A 128 -24.82 26.48 -1.75
CA THR A 128 -25.92 25.50 -1.81
C THR A 128 -25.44 24.07 -1.64
N GLY A 129 -24.26 23.71 -2.15
CA GLY A 129 -23.64 22.40 -1.91
C GLY A 129 -23.35 22.13 -0.43
N PHE A 130 -22.64 23.03 0.24
CA PHE A 130 -22.38 22.93 1.69
C PHE A 130 -23.66 23.04 2.53
N GLY A 131 -24.61 23.92 2.14
CA GLY A 131 -25.90 24.03 2.80
C GLY A 131 -26.75 22.75 2.69
N PHE A 132 -26.76 22.11 1.52
CA PHE A 132 -27.44 20.83 1.29
C PHE A 132 -26.76 19.67 2.04
N LEU A 133 -25.42 19.64 2.07
CA LEU A 133 -24.66 18.70 2.90
C LEU A 133 -25.01 18.84 4.39
N MET A 134 -25.06 20.07 4.91
CA MET A 134 -25.46 20.35 6.29
C MET A 134 -26.90 19.90 6.58
N LEU A 135 -27.83 20.19 5.66
CA LEU A 135 -29.24 19.79 5.81
C LEU A 135 -29.42 18.27 5.75
N LYS A 136 -28.67 17.58 4.88
CA LYS A 136 -28.66 16.11 4.84
C LYS A 136 -28.11 15.54 6.14
N LEU A 137 -26.99 16.07 6.63
CA LEU A 137 -26.35 15.60 7.87
C LEU A 137 -27.24 15.83 9.10
N VAL A 138 -28.05 16.91 9.14
CA VAL A 138 -29.03 17.12 10.23
C VAL A 138 -30.29 16.25 10.08
N ASN A 139 -30.76 16.00 8.85
CA ASN A 139 -31.90 15.11 8.62
C ASN A 139 -31.55 13.63 8.87
N ASP A 140 -30.35 13.18 8.50
CA ASP A 140 -29.88 11.81 8.78
C ASP A 140 -29.70 11.55 10.29
N GLN A 141 -29.54 12.61 11.12
CA GLN A 141 -29.51 12.51 12.59
C GLN A 141 -30.91 12.44 13.24
N HIS A 142 -31.97 12.87 12.55
CA HIS A 142 -33.34 12.84 13.08
C HIS A 142 -34.27 11.85 12.38
N SER A 143 -33.94 11.39 11.17
CA SER A 143 -34.76 10.45 10.39
C SER A 143 -34.39 8.99 10.67
N ASN A 144 -34.52 8.59 11.93
CA ASN A 144 -34.37 7.20 12.34
C ASN A 144 -35.62 6.37 11.96
N LYS A 145 -35.84 6.19 10.65
CA LYS A 145 -36.75 5.17 10.10
C LYS A 145 -36.38 4.84 8.64
N PRO A 146 -36.15 3.56 8.29
CA PRO A 146 -35.79 3.18 6.93
C PRO A 146 -36.98 3.33 5.98
N THR A 147 -36.77 4.00 4.84
CA THR A 147 -37.69 3.93 3.71
C THR A 147 -37.40 2.67 2.90
N THR A 148 -38.03 1.56 3.30
CA THR A 148 -38.19 0.40 2.41
C THR A 148 -39.25 0.74 1.37
N GLY A 149 -38.82 1.00 0.14
CA GLY A 149 -39.73 1.11 -0.99
C GLY A 149 -40.07 -0.25 -1.60
N GLN A 150 -41.07 -0.97 -1.05
CA GLN A 150 -41.85 -1.98 -1.79
C GLN A 150 -43.16 -2.40 -1.06
N ILE A 151 -44.21 -1.61 -1.30
CA ILE A 151 -45.52 -2.03 -1.86
C ILE A 151 -46.17 -3.35 -1.33
N LEU A 152 -47.33 -3.18 -0.66
CA LEU A 152 -48.48 -4.09 -0.47
C LEU A 152 -48.23 -5.42 0.29
N THR A 153 -48.91 -5.71 1.40
CA THR A 153 -50.38 -5.86 1.49
C THR A 153 -50.86 -5.76 2.95
N GLU A 154 -52.09 -5.27 3.15
CA GLU A 154 -52.73 -5.10 4.46
C GLU A 154 -53.33 -6.42 4.99
N GLY A 155 -53.27 -6.61 6.32
CA GLY A 155 -53.76 -7.81 6.99
C GLY A 155 -53.77 -7.63 8.51
N GLU A 156 -54.89 -7.14 9.03
CA GLU A 156 -55.14 -7.01 10.47
C GLU A 156 -55.25 -8.39 11.13
N GLY A 157 -54.58 -8.59 12.28
CA GLY A 157 -54.57 -9.89 12.96
C GLY A 157 -53.86 -9.88 14.30
N THR A 158 -54.62 -9.70 15.38
CA THR A 158 -54.13 -9.85 16.76
C THR A 158 -53.73 -11.30 17.05
N GLY A 159 -52.44 -11.56 17.32
CA GLY A 159 -51.93 -12.88 17.69
C GLY A 159 -50.74 -12.80 18.64
N LYS A 160 -50.93 -13.20 19.90
CA LYS A 160 -49.87 -13.28 20.91
C LYS A 160 -49.16 -14.63 20.82
N ALA A 161 -47.83 -14.59 20.90
CA ALA A 161 -46.89 -15.71 21.06
C ALA A 161 -46.63 -16.62 19.83
N ALA A 162 -45.52 -16.32 19.15
CA ALA A 162 -44.47 -17.32 18.86
C ALA A 162 -43.11 -16.61 18.88
N ILE A 163 -42.11 -17.16 19.55
CA ILE A 163 -40.71 -16.74 19.40
C ILE A 163 -40.18 -17.49 18.17
N PRO A 164 -39.81 -16.82 17.06
CA PRO A 164 -39.14 -17.49 15.96
C PRO A 164 -37.70 -17.77 16.40
N ALA A 165 -37.30 -19.05 16.38
CA ALA A 165 -35.92 -19.41 16.59
C ALA A 165 -35.05 -18.85 15.44
N ALA A 166 -34.00 -18.12 15.81
CA ALA A 166 -32.78 -17.91 15.02
C ALA A 166 -32.95 -17.53 13.52
N SER A 167 -33.64 -16.43 13.22
CA SER A 167 -33.17 -15.61 12.09
C SER A 167 -31.86 -14.93 12.52
N GLY A 168 -30.76 -15.23 11.83
CA GLY A 168 -29.44 -14.71 12.20
C GLY A 168 -29.37 -13.20 12.01
N ALA A 169 -29.03 -12.45 13.07
CA ALA A 169 -28.82 -11.02 12.95
C ALA A 169 -27.69 -10.72 11.96
N THR A 170 -27.76 -9.56 11.33
CA THR A 170 -26.71 -8.99 10.47
C THR A 170 -25.93 -7.90 11.21
N ALA A 171 -24.63 -7.82 10.91
CA ALA A 171 -23.78 -6.69 11.30
C ALA A 171 -23.06 -6.14 10.07
N VAL A 172 -22.71 -4.87 10.15
CA VAL A 172 -21.95 -4.16 9.13
C VAL A 172 -20.50 -4.08 9.60
N VAL A 173 -19.59 -4.66 8.81
CA VAL A 173 -18.15 -4.40 8.89
C VAL A 173 -17.92 -3.00 8.31
N LYS A 174 -17.45 -2.07 9.14
CA LYS A 174 -17.21 -0.68 8.72
C LYS A 174 -16.09 -0.63 7.67
N PRO A 175 -16.14 0.32 6.73
CA PRO A 175 -15.02 0.53 5.81
C PRO A 175 -13.77 0.95 6.60
N LEU A 176 -12.62 0.43 6.21
CA LEU A 176 -11.34 0.63 6.87
C LEU A 176 -10.30 1.05 5.82
N THR A 177 -9.64 2.19 6.01
CA THR A 177 -8.45 2.54 5.22
C THR A 177 -7.22 2.44 6.10
N THR A 178 -6.17 1.83 5.58
CA THR A 178 -4.88 1.61 6.26
C THR A 178 -3.74 1.76 5.25
N PHE A 179 -2.53 2.02 5.73
CA PHE A 179 -1.35 2.06 4.88
C PHE A 179 -0.55 0.78 5.08
N VAL A 180 -0.20 0.13 3.98
CA VAL A 180 0.51 -1.14 3.96
C VAL A 180 1.83 -0.98 3.24
N ILE A 181 2.80 -1.77 3.65
CA ILE A 181 4.04 -1.95 2.92
C ILE A 181 3.88 -3.15 2.01
N GLN A 182 3.90 -2.95 0.69
CA GLN A 182 3.78 -3.99 -0.32
C GLN A 182 5.18 -4.41 -0.82
N GLY A 183 5.38 -5.71 -1.05
CA GLY A 183 6.63 -6.27 -1.60
C GLY A 183 6.37 -7.41 -2.58
N GLY A 184 5.39 -7.22 -3.46
CA GLY A 184 5.07 -8.15 -4.54
C GLY A 184 3.60 -8.20 -4.93
N VAL A 185 3.34 -8.71 -6.15
CA VAL A 185 2.05 -9.21 -6.62
C VAL A 185 2.31 -10.51 -7.35
N PHE A 186 1.56 -11.55 -7.04
CA PHE A 186 1.75 -12.89 -7.59
C PHE A 186 0.45 -13.40 -8.22
N SER A 187 0.59 -14.20 -9.27
CA SER A 187 -0.54 -14.88 -9.94
C SER A 187 -0.94 -16.19 -9.25
N SER A 188 -0.19 -16.64 -8.23
CA SER A 188 -0.46 -17.87 -7.48
C SER A 188 -0.05 -17.73 -6.01
N LYS A 189 -0.74 -18.48 -5.15
CA LYS A 189 -0.49 -18.51 -3.70
C LYS A 189 0.87 -19.12 -3.35
N ASP A 190 1.34 -20.08 -4.15
CA ASP A 190 2.64 -20.72 -3.94
C ASP A 190 3.79 -19.71 -4.10
N GLY A 191 3.67 -18.76 -5.04
CA GLY A 191 4.60 -17.65 -5.21
C GLY A 191 4.70 -16.78 -3.95
N THR A 192 3.55 -16.34 -3.41
CA THR A 192 3.52 -15.61 -2.13
C THR A 192 4.09 -16.41 -0.97
N GLN A 193 3.84 -17.73 -0.90
CA GLN A 193 4.33 -18.56 0.20
C GLN A 193 5.85 -18.73 0.16
N ALA A 194 6.43 -18.94 -1.03
CA ALA A 194 7.87 -19.06 -1.19
C ALA A 194 8.59 -17.76 -0.77
N THR A 195 8.10 -16.60 -1.22
CA THR A 195 8.65 -15.30 -0.83
C THR A 195 8.40 -14.99 0.65
N SER A 196 7.23 -15.32 1.20
CA SER A 196 6.92 -15.16 2.64
C SER A 196 7.92 -15.89 3.53
N ASN A 197 8.29 -17.13 3.17
CA ASN A 197 9.30 -17.89 3.89
C ASN A 197 10.69 -17.19 3.86
N GLN A 198 11.11 -16.67 2.71
CA GLN A 198 12.38 -15.93 2.57
C GLN A 198 12.39 -14.60 3.36
N LEU A 199 11.23 -13.94 3.48
CA LEU A 199 11.07 -12.75 4.32
C LEU A 199 11.12 -13.07 5.81
N ALA A 200 10.54 -14.21 6.23
CA ALA A 200 10.61 -14.67 7.61
C ALA A 200 12.05 -14.99 8.05
N GLU A 201 12.88 -15.56 7.16
CA GLU A 201 14.32 -15.76 7.39
C GLU A 201 15.08 -14.43 7.58
N LYS A 202 14.62 -13.35 6.93
CA LYS A 202 15.14 -11.98 7.10
C LYS A 202 14.51 -11.23 8.28
N GLY A 203 13.65 -11.87 9.07
CA GLY A 203 12.96 -11.24 10.20
C GLY A 203 11.90 -10.21 9.79
N ALA A 204 11.41 -10.24 8.54
CA ALA A 204 10.32 -9.37 8.10
C ALA A 204 8.95 -10.07 8.28
N PRO A 205 7.91 -9.35 8.73
CA PRO A 205 6.54 -9.84 8.68
C PRO A 205 6.13 -10.04 7.21
N SER A 206 5.22 -10.97 6.93
CA SER A 206 4.61 -11.11 5.61
C SER A 206 3.24 -11.76 5.63
N GLN A 207 2.31 -11.27 4.81
CA GLN A 207 0.98 -11.86 4.64
C GLN A 207 0.46 -11.63 3.22
N SER A 208 -0.20 -12.64 2.65
CA SER A 208 -0.90 -12.53 1.37
C SER A 208 -2.35 -12.13 1.56
N ILE A 209 -2.86 -11.29 0.65
CA ILE A 209 -4.28 -10.98 0.51
C ILE A 209 -4.66 -11.09 -0.96
N ASN A 210 -5.68 -11.89 -1.26
CA ASN A 210 -6.23 -11.97 -2.60
C ASN A 210 -7.09 -10.74 -2.89
N ILE A 211 -6.71 -9.97 -3.91
CA ILE A 211 -7.43 -8.80 -4.40
C ILE A 211 -7.60 -8.99 -5.92
N ASP A 212 -8.84 -9.00 -6.40
CA ASP A 212 -9.20 -9.17 -7.81
C ASP A 212 -8.52 -10.37 -8.49
N GLY A 213 -8.39 -11.49 -7.77
CA GLY A 213 -7.79 -12.73 -8.28
C GLY A 213 -6.26 -12.75 -8.29
N LYS A 214 -5.59 -11.71 -7.77
CA LYS A 214 -4.12 -11.66 -7.59
C LYS A 214 -3.75 -11.70 -6.12
N GLU A 215 -2.66 -12.36 -5.79
CA GLU A 215 -2.14 -12.43 -4.43
C GLU A 215 -1.16 -11.27 -4.18
N TYR A 216 -1.56 -10.32 -3.34
CA TYR A 216 -0.72 -9.19 -2.93
C TYR A 216 0.04 -9.56 -1.66
N LEU A 217 1.38 -9.40 -1.67
CA LEU A 217 2.22 -9.66 -0.50
C LEU A 217 2.49 -8.35 0.25
N PHE A 218 2.07 -8.30 1.51
CA PHE A 218 2.28 -7.16 2.41
C PHE A 218 3.23 -7.51 3.55
N LEU A 219 4.12 -6.58 3.90
CA LEU A 219 5.23 -6.74 4.86
C LEU A 219 5.05 -5.95 6.17
N GLY A 220 3.99 -5.15 6.25
CA GLY A 220 3.66 -4.40 7.45
C GLY A 220 2.49 -3.45 7.23
N VAL A 221 2.03 -2.86 8.33
CA VAL A 221 0.91 -1.94 8.41
C VAL A 221 1.30 -0.68 9.19
N ALA A 222 0.70 0.45 8.85
CA ALA A 222 0.87 1.73 9.53
C ALA A 222 -0.40 2.58 9.44
N SER A 223 -0.52 3.54 10.38
CA SER A 223 -1.60 4.53 10.42
C SER A 223 -1.40 5.67 9.40
N THR A 224 -0.16 5.95 8.99
CA THR A 224 0.16 6.99 8.00
C THR A 224 0.96 6.43 6.81
N ILE A 225 0.82 7.09 5.65
CA ILE A 225 1.61 6.76 4.45
C ILE A 225 3.11 7.02 4.66
N ASP A 226 3.47 8.01 5.47
CA ASP A 226 4.87 8.39 5.67
C ASP A 226 5.59 7.42 6.62
N ASP A 227 4.90 6.87 7.61
CA ASP A 227 5.45 5.79 8.44
C ASP A 227 5.54 4.47 7.66
N ALA A 228 4.57 4.18 6.79
CA ALA A 228 4.68 3.07 5.84
C ALA A 228 5.89 3.24 4.89
N LYS A 229 6.19 4.46 4.42
CA LYS A 229 7.40 4.73 3.61
C LYS A 229 8.67 4.52 4.41
N LYS A 230 8.75 5.02 5.65
CA LYS A 230 9.93 4.84 6.53
C LYS A 230 10.18 3.36 6.81
N LEU A 231 9.15 2.59 7.20
CA LEU A 231 9.26 1.14 7.38
C LEU A 231 9.68 0.43 6.09
N GLY A 232 9.13 0.84 4.95
CA GLY A 232 9.54 0.34 3.64
C GLY A 232 10.99 0.65 3.27
N SER A 233 11.56 1.76 3.77
CA SER A 233 12.99 2.07 3.65
C SER A 233 13.83 1.19 4.57
N ASN A 234 13.45 1.02 5.84
CA ASN A 234 14.15 0.12 6.77
C ASN A 234 14.25 -1.32 6.22
N TYR A 235 13.20 -1.81 5.54
CA TYR A 235 13.26 -3.12 4.88
C TYR A 235 14.21 -3.16 3.67
N LYS A 236 14.33 -2.07 2.90
CA LYS A 236 15.33 -1.97 1.81
C LYS A 236 16.75 -1.98 2.35
N ASP A 237 17.00 -1.24 3.43
CA ASP A 237 18.29 -1.20 4.11
C ASP A 237 18.64 -2.58 4.72
N ALA A 238 17.64 -3.36 5.15
CA ALA A 238 17.76 -4.77 5.54
C ALA A 238 17.87 -5.77 4.36
N GLY A 239 18.03 -5.28 3.12
CA GLY A 239 18.22 -6.14 1.94
C GLY A 239 16.95 -6.79 1.40
N ILE A 240 15.78 -6.18 1.61
CA ILE A 240 14.51 -6.57 1.00
C ILE A 240 14.19 -5.56 -0.12
N ALA A 241 14.51 -5.95 -1.36
CA ALA A 241 14.27 -5.14 -2.55
C ALA A 241 12.76 -5.05 -2.88
N ASP A 242 12.41 -4.14 -3.80
CA ASP A 242 11.08 -4.02 -4.40
C ASP A 242 9.94 -3.84 -3.39
N VAL A 243 10.20 -3.02 -2.37
CA VAL A 243 9.22 -2.64 -1.34
C VAL A 243 8.65 -1.23 -1.59
N TRP A 244 7.33 -1.05 -1.47
CA TRP A 244 6.68 0.26 -1.59
C TRP A 244 5.49 0.43 -0.63
N ALA A 245 5.28 1.66 -0.15
CA ALA A 245 4.11 2.01 0.65
C ALA A 245 2.88 2.25 -0.23
N LYS A 246 1.73 1.73 0.17
CA LYS A 246 0.44 1.85 -0.54
C LYS A 246 -0.71 2.02 0.44
N SER A 247 -1.75 2.76 0.08
CA SER A 247 -3.03 2.73 0.79
C SER A 247 -3.84 1.49 0.39
N LEU A 248 -4.39 0.78 1.38
CA LEU A 248 -5.38 -0.28 1.18
C LEU A 248 -6.70 0.17 1.83
N SER A 249 -7.78 0.12 1.06
CA SER A 249 -9.14 0.32 1.55
C SER A 249 -9.86 -1.03 1.57
N VAL A 250 -10.50 -1.31 2.70
CA VAL A 250 -11.47 -2.40 2.87
C VAL A 250 -12.85 -1.77 2.81
N ASP A 251 -13.67 -2.21 1.85
CA ASP A 251 -15.03 -1.72 1.69
C ASP A 251 -15.96 -2.21 2.81
N GLN A 252 -17.10 -1.52 2.94
CA GLN A 252 -18.16 -1.93 3.84
C GLN A 252 -18.73 -3.29 3.41
N LYS A 253 -18.90 -4.21 4.36
CA LYS A 253 -19.50 -5.53 4.13
C LYS A 253 -20.56 -5.87 5.15
N GLU A 254 -21.58 -6.64 4.75
CA GLU A 254 -22.55 -7.21 5.67
C GLU A 254 -22.19 -8.66 5.99
N ILE A 255 -22.22 -9.02 7.27
CA ILE A 255 -22.04 -10.40 7.72
C ILE A 255 -23.27 -10.89 8.50
N THR A 256 -23.66 -12.13 8.23
CA THR A 256 -24.82 -12.80 8.84
C THR A 256 -24.41 -13.66 10.04
N GLY A 257 -25.39 -14.04 10.86
CA GLY A 257 -25.22 -15.03 11.92
C GLY A 257 -24.55 -14.50 13.20
N VAL A 258 -24.38 -13.18 13.29
CA VAL A 258 -23.81 -12.48 14.45
C VAL A 258 -24.78 -12.39 15.64
N ASN A 259 -24.27 -11.98 16.80
CA ASN A 259 -25.07 -11.50 17.93
C ASN A 259 -24.77 -10.01 18.24
N ALA A 260 -25.31 -9.50 19.36
CA ALA A 260 -25.09 -8.11 19.77
C ALA A 260 -23.62 -7.81 20.15
N ALA A 261 -22.91 -8.75 20.78
CA ALA A 261 -21.51 -8.59 21.14
C ALA A 261 -20.60 -8.54 19.89
N ASP A 262 -20.83 -9.44 18.93
CA ASP A 262 -20.16 -9.43 17.62
C ASP A 262 -20.32 -8.07 16.92
N LYS A 263 -21.54 -7.50 16.93
CA LYS A 263 -21.83 -6.21 16.30
C LYS A 263 -21.06 -5.06 16.98
N THR A 264 -21.14 -4.95 18.31
CA THR A 264 -20.42 -3.91 19.08
C THR A 264 -18.91 -4.00 18.88
N PHE A 265 -18.36 -5.21 18.81
CA PHE A 265 -16.95 -5.41 18.49
C PHE A 265 -16.62 -4.95 17.07
N LEU A 266 -17.39 -5.35 16.04
CA LEU A 266 -17.12 -4.95 14.65
C LEU A 266 -17.23 -3.44 14.42
N GLU A 267 -18.09 -2.75 15.18
CA GLU A 267 -18.20 -1.30 15.15
C GLU A 267 -16.95 -0.57 15.69
N THR A 268 -16.09 -1.26 16.46
CA THR A 268 -14.87 -0.68 17.08
C THR A 268 -13.58 -1.32 16.59
N ALA A 269 -13.61 -2.55 16.07
CA ALA A 269 -12.43 -3.33 15.67
C ALA A 269 -11.54 -2.62 14.64
N GLY A 270 -12.12 -1.88 13.70
CA GLY A 270 -11.36 -1.12 12.70
C GLY A 270 -10.54 0.03 13.32
N ALA A 271 -11.11 0.75 14.30
CA ALA A 271 -10.41 1.82 15.02
C ALA A 271 -9.31 1.25 15.93
N ILE A 272 -9.64 0.20 16.71
CA ILE A 272 -8.67 -0.52 17.55
C ILE A 272 -7.47 -1.01 16.72
N TYR A 273 -7.73 -1.53 15.51
CA TYR A 273 -6.69 -1.94 14.57
C TYR A 273 -5.84 -0.75 14.08
N GLN A 274 -6.45 0.39 13.75
CA GLN A 274 -5.72 1.60 13.31
C GLN A 274 -4.80 2.11 14.44
N ASP A 275 -5.33 2.29 15.65
CA ASP A 275 -4.55 2.79 16.79
C ASP A 275 -3.39 1.83 17.15
N LEU A 276 -3.64 0.52 17.11
CA LEU A 276 -2.60 -0.48 17.38
C LEU A 276 -1.56 -0.58 16.25
N SER A 277 -1.96 -0.34 15.01
CA SER A 277 -1.05 -0.21 13.85
C SER A 277 -0.19 1.06 13.95
N GLU A 278 -0.75 2.17 14.46
CA GLU A 278 0.00 3.39 14.75
C GLU A 278 1.08 3.15 15.79
N ILE A 279 0.70 2.59 16.95
CA ILE A 279 1.62 2.31 18.05
C ILE A 279 2.72 1.33 17.61
N THR A 280 2.36 0.26 16.89
CA THR A 280 3.34 -0.74 16.44
C THR A 280 4.31 -0.16 15.40
N ALA A 281 3.81 0.62 14.43
CA ALA A 281 4.66 1.30 13.45
C ALA A 281 5.56 2.35 14.11
N ALA A 282 5.02 3.18 15.00
CA ALA A 282 5.79 4.19 15.74
C ALA A 282 6.87 3.54 16.62
N ALA A 283 6.56 2.42 17.29
CA ALA A 283 7.54 1.68 18.10
C ALA A 283 8.68 1.10 17.25
N MET A 284 8.40 0.61 16.04
CA MET A 284 9.45 0.13 15.12
C MET A 284 10.32 1.25 14.53
N LEU A 285 9.82 2.49 14.50
CA LEU A 285 10.53 3.65 13.97
C LEU A 285 11.24 4.50 15.03
N THR A 286 10.81 4.43 16.29
CA THR A 286 11.27 5.31 17.38
C THR A 286 11.69 4.57 18.66
N GLU A 287 11.54 3.25 18.70
CA GLU A 287 11.82 2.37 19.85
C GLU A 287 11.00 2.69 21.13
N SER A 288 9.97 3.52 20.97
CA SER A 288 9.13 4.05 22.04
C SER A 288 7.65 3.74 21.80
N ILE A 289 6.91 3.54 22.89
CA ILE A 289 5.46 3.27 22.87
C ILE A 289 4.76 4.37 23.68
N PRO A 290 3.69 4.99 23.14
CA PRO A 290 2.80 5.85 23.91
C PRO A 290 2.03 5.02 24.96
N GLU A 291 2.55 4.93 26.18
CA GLU A 291 2.02 4.04 27.24
C GLU A 291 0.53 4.28 27.55
N GLU A 292 0.08 5.54 27.59
CA GLU A 292 -1.32 5.88 27.89
C GLU A 292 -2.29 5.40 26.79
N SER A 293 -1.95 5.65 25.52
CA SER A 293 -2.72 5.18 24.36
C SER A 293 -2.74 3.65 24.33
N PHE A 294 -1.57 3.03 24.52
CA PHE A 294 -1.44 1.58 24.52
C PHE A 294 -2.27 0.92 25.62
N LYS A 295 -2.17 1.42 26.86
CA LYS A 295 -2.94 0.93 28.00
C LYS A 295 -4.45 1.08 27.78
N SER A 296 -4.87 2.15 27.12
CA SER A 296 -6.28 2.37 26.77
C SER A 296 -6.78 1.32 25.77
N ILE A 297 -5.98 0.98 24.76
CA ILE A 297 -6.29 -0.05 23.75
C ILE A 297 -6.30 -1.46 24.35
N SER A 298 -5.27 -1.80 25.15
CA SER A 298 -5.21 -3.07 25.90
C SER A 298 -6.45 -3.24 26.79
N ALA A 299 -6.85 -2.19 27.52
CA ALA A 299 -8.07 -2.19 28.34
C ALA A 299 -9.39 -2.22 27.55
N LEU A 300 -9.42 -1.75 26.30
CA LEU A 300 -10.59 -1.88 25.42
C LEU A 300 -10.73 -3.33 24.94
N ILE A 301 -9.65 -3.92 24.41
CA ILE A 301 -9.63 -5.31 23.92
C ILE A 301 -9.92 -6.30 25.07
N GLY A 302 -9.32 -6.09 26.24
CA GLY A 302 -9.50 -6.94 27.42
C GLY A 302 -10.92 -6.95 28.02
N LYS A 303 -11.79 -6.01 27.64
CA LYS A 303 -13.21 -5.99 28.04
C LYS A 303 -14.09 -6.90 27.17
N ILE A 304 -13.60 -7.37 26.03
CA ILE A 304 -14.37 -8.18 25.07
C ILE A 304 -14.04 -9.66 25.32
N ASP A 305 -14.92 -10.40 26.01
CA ASP A 305 -14.73 -11.86 26.16
C ASP A 305 -15.09 -12.58 24.84
N THR A 306 -14.12 -13.30 24.28
CA THR A 306 -14.28 -14.24 23.16
C THR A 306 -15.44 -15.22 23.28
N LYS A 307 -15.90 -15.53 24.51
CA LYS A 307 -17.05 -16.41 24.77
C LYS A 307 -18.39 -15.75 24.46
N GLU A 308 -18.48 -14.42 24.59
CA GLU A 308 -19.69 -13.66 24.27
C GLU A 308 -19.88 -13.48 22.76
N LEU A 309 -18.78 -13.54 21.99
CA LEU A 309 -18.82 -13.54 20.53
C LEU A 309 -19.47 -14.84 20.04
N LYS A 310 -20.24 -14.77 18.95
CA LYS A 310 -20.88 -15.95 18.34
C LYS A 310 -20.17 -16.35 17.05
N ASN A 311 -19.86 -15.39 16.19
CA ASN A 311 -19.27 -15.66 14.87
C ASN A 311 -17.77 -16.01 14.97
N ASN A 312 -17.35 -17.09 14.30
CA ASN A 312 -15.97 -17.59 14.36
C ASN A 312 -14.95 -16.62 13.72
N LYS A 313 -15.27 -15.95 12.60
CA LYS A 313 -14.36 -14.93 12.02
C LYS A 313 -14.16 -13.78 13.01
N VAL A 314 -15.22 -13.38 13.71
CA VAL A 314 -15.20 -12.28 14.69
C VAL A 314 -14.36 -12.64 15.92
N LYS A 315 -14.47 -13.88 16.42
CA LYS A 315 -13.56 -14.42 17.46
C LYS A 315 -12.10 -14.38 17.04
N SER A 316 -11.80 -14.80 15.81
CA SER A 316 -10.44 -14.77 15.28
C SER A 316 -9.89 -13.35 15.15
N LEU A 317 -10.70 -12.36 14.72
CA LEU A 317 -10.30 -10.95 14.74
C LEU A 317 -9.95 -10.46 16.16
N GLN A 318 -10.81 -10.72 17.15
CA GLN A 318 -10.54 -10.33 18.54
C GLN A 318 -9.24 -10.99 19.04
N THR A 319 -9.07 -12.28 18.77
CA THR A 319 -7.89 -13.06 19.19
C THR A 319 -6.60 -12.49 18.58
N LEU A 320 -6.65 -12.05 17.32
CA LEU A 320 -5.51 -11.41 16.65
C LEU A 320 -5.19 -10.04 17.26
N LEU A 321 -6.19 -9.21 17.56
CA LEU A 321 -5.95 -7.93 18.25
C LEU A 321 -5.38 -8.13 19.66
N ALA A 322 -5.91 -9.09 20.43
CA ALA A 322 -5.41 -9.44 21.75
C ALA A 322 -3.98 -10.00 21.70
N ALA A 323 -3.66 -10.83 20.71
CA ALA A 323 -2.30 -11.33 20.49
C ALA A 323 -1.33 -10.21 20.11
N ALA A 324 -1.74 -9.26 19.25
CA ALA A 324 -0.93 -8.10 18.89
C ALA A 324 -0.65 -7.20 20.11
N VAL A 325 -1.65 -6.94 20.97
CA VAL A 325 -1.46 -6.27 22.27
C VAL A 325 -0.43 -7.01 23.13
N GLY A 326 -0.58 -8.32 23.33
CA GLY A 326 0.36 -9.11 24.13
C GLY A 326 1.79 -9.10 23.59
N LYS A 327 1.98 -8.97 22.27
CA LYS A 327 3.30 -8.80 21.65
C LYS A 327 3.88 -7.41 21.90
N VAL A 328 3.07 -6.36 21.85
CA VAL A 328 3.51 -4.99 22.18
C VAL A 328 3.80 -4.82 23.69
N GLU A 329 3.09 -5.53 24.58
CA GLU A 329 3.42 -5.66 26.01
C GLU A 329 4.74 -6.39 26.24
N ALA A 330 4.98 -7.48 25.49
CA ALA A 330 6.25 -8.20 25.54
C ALA A 330 7.42 -7.30 25.10
N TYR A 331 7.26 -6.47 24.06
CA TYR A 331 8.27 -5.49 23.67
C TYR A 331 8.53 -4.43 24.77
N GLN A 332 7.50 -3.91 25.44
CA GLN A 332 7.71 -2.97 26.56
C GLN A 332 8.59 -3.58 27.66
N SER A 333 8.40 -4.87 27.92
CA SER A 333 9.09 -5.61 28.98
C SER A 333 10.52 -6.06 28.60
N SER A 334 10.73 -6.52 27.35
CA SER A 334 12.01 -7.10 26.92
C SER A 334 12.86 -6.21 26.02
N LYS A 335 12.26 -5.20 25.39
CA LYS A 335 12.85 -4.37 24.30
C LYS A 335 13.35 -5.17 23.09
N ASP A 336 12.93 -6.43 22.94
CA ASP A 336 13.25 -7.27 21.79
C ASP A 336 12.41 -6.89 20.57
N GLN A 337 13.06 -6.31 19.55
CA GLN A 337 12.46 -5.90 18.27
C GLN A 337 11.68 -7.03 17.58
N LYS A 338 12.02 -8.31 17.82
CA LYS A 338 11.24 -9.45 17.30
C LYS A 338 9.78 -9.42 17.76
N ASN A 339 9.49 -8.91 18.96
CA ASN A 339 8.11 -8.77 19.44
C ASN A 339 7.30 -7.77 18.60
N LEU A 340 7.92 -6.71 18.06
CA LEU A 340 7.23 -5.78 17.15
C LEU A 340 7.03 -6.37 15.76
N VAL A 341 7.98 -7.19 15.27
CA VAL A 341 7.80 -7.98 14.03
C VAL A 341 6.64 -8.97 14.19
N ASP A 342 6.58 -9.70 15.30
CA ASP A 342 5.48 -10.62 15.61
C ASP A 342 4.13 -9.87 15.76
N ALA A 343 4.14 -8.63 16.29
CA ALA A 343 2.95 -7.77 16.36
C ALA A 343 2.48 -7.33 14.96
N GLN A 344 3.39 -6.84 14.10
CA GLN A 344 3.10 -6.52 12.70
C GLN A 344 2.55 -7.73 11.93
N GLN A 345 3.13 -8.91 12.11
CA GLN A 345 2.62 -10.15 11.52
C GLN A 345 1.18 -10.43 11.97
N THR A 346 0.88 -10.21 13.24
CA THR A 346 -0.46 -10.44 13.79
C THR A 346 -1.47 -9.40 13.28
N LEU A 347 -1.07 -8.14 13.10
CA LEU A 347 -1.87 -7.09 12.49
C LEU A 347 -2.13 -7.33 10.99
N LEU A 348 -1.13 -7.82 10.25
CA LEU A 348 -1.30 -8.27 8.86
C LEU A 348 -2.28 -9.44 8.76
N ASN A 349 -2.21 -10.40 9.69
CA ASN A 349 -3.16 -11.51 9.76
C ASN A 349 -4.58 -11.00 10.05
N PHE A 350 -4.73 -10.01 10.94
CA PHE A 350 -6.02 -9.34 11.16
C PHE A 350 -6.52 -8.69 9.88
N LEU A 351 -5.68 -7.93 9.17
CA LEU A 351 -6.05 -7.24 7.94
C LEU A 351 -6.51 -8.22 6.83
N SER A 352 -5.83 -9.35 6.66
CA SER A 352 -6.21 -10.41 5.71
C SER A 352 -7.57 -11.04 6.08
N LEU A 353 -7.81 -11.31 7.36
CA LEU A 353 -9.10 -11.80 7.84
C LEU A 353 -10.23 -10.76 7.72
N TYR A 354 -9.93 -9.49 8.00
CA TYR A 354 -10.86 -8.37 7.91
C TYR A 354 -11.26 -8.12 6.44
N TYR A 355 -10.29 -8.16 5.53
CA TYR A 355 -10.52 -8.05 4.08
C TYR A 355 -11.36 -9.22 3.54
N SER A 356 -11.13 -10.44 4.03
CA SER A 356 -11.86 -11.65 3.61
C SER A 356 -13.15 -11.94 4.37
N MET A 357 -13.69 -10.97 5.14
CA MET A 357 -14.99 -11.10 5.80
C MET A 357 -16.13 -11.36 4.82
#